data_AF-A0A957PRJ8-F1
#
_entry.id   AF-A0A957PRJ8-F1
#
_cell.length_a   1.000
_cell.length_b   1.000
_cell.length_c   1.000
_cell.angle_alpha   90.00
_cell.angle_beta   90.00
_cell.angle_gamma   90.00
#
_symmetry.space_group_name_H-M   'P 1'
#
loop_
_entity.id
_entity.type
_entity.pdbx_description
1 polymer ?
#
loop_
_entity_poly.entity_id
_entity_poly.type
_entity_poly.pdbx_seq_one_letter_code
_entity_poly.pdbx_strand_id
1 'polypeptide(L)'
;MKNNRIFTTIFLLGITTLACAVPALPFGNTSSPTHLPLPTQDTRLEVMVAETVTAAIGMTQQALPTPTEVAPTPKPTSTPEPTATLSVESMLDKNTDGTSTFIDLTGKYQLTLPMQWLALRINSPEYEEALQLPEASNAAIQRSLEVIKEQDPNVFRLFMLDIAEEHADEGFVTNINLVWDQQMEADFTNADDLDTLAESLPASLENSTVTNAALKNTSNETPYGVITLETSATSQDGTDILIYQTLAFFDLPIGTLNITLSTTEKWHKTVSPSFDEFINSFVVLQ
;
A
#
# COMPACT_ATOMS: atom_id res chain seq x y z
N MET A 1 27.85 5.89 -61.25
CA MET A 1 28.58 7.16 -61.53
C MET A 1 28.08 8.17 -60.49
N LYS A 2 28.71 8.31 -59.32
CA LYS A 2 29.96 9.01 -58.96
C LYS A 2 29.84 10.55 -58.93
N ASN A 3 30.17 11.09 -57.76
CA ASN A 3 30.46 12.47 -57.32
C ASN A 3 29.28 13.28 -56.76
N ASN A 4 29.14 13.36 -55.42
CA ASN A 4 29.88 14.21 -54.44
C ASN A 4 29.58 15.71 -54.59
N ARG A 5 29.00 16.31 -53.53
CA ARG A 5 29.72 17.30 -52.71
C ARG A 5 29.02 17.57 -51.38
N ILE A 6 29.78 17.28 -50.33
CA ILE A 6 29.64 17.61 -48.92
C ILE A 6 29.75 19.13 -48.74
N PHE A 7 28.93 19.72 -47.88
CA PHE A 7 29.35 20.89 -47.10
C PHE A 7 28.84 20.76 -45.67
N THR A 8 29.81 20.62 -44.78
CA THR A 8 29.72 20.58 -43.33
C THR A 8 29.82 22.02 -42.82
N THR A 9 28.90 22.48 -41.98
CA THR A 9 29.16 23.63 -41.10
C THR A 9 28.64 23.31 -39.71
N ILE A 10 29.60 23.34 -38.78
CA ILE A 10 29.52 23.11 -37.35
C ILE A 10 29.39 24.47 -36.64
N PHE A 11 28.89 24.45 -35.39
CA PHE A 11 28.97 25.47 -34.34
C PHE A 11 27.88 26.57 -34.31
N LEU A 12 27.00 26.55 -33.31
CA LEU A 12 27.20 27.39 -32.12
C LEU A 12 26.31 26.99 -30.94
N LEU A 13 26.88 27.22 -29.77
CA LEU A 13 26.46 26.90 -28.41
C LEU A 13 25.72 28.10 -27.79
N GLY A 14 24.65 27.82 -27.04
CA GLY A 14 24.21 28.59 -25.86
C GLY A 14 23.45 29.92 -26.07
N ILE A 15 22.31 30.08 -25.38
CA ILE A 15 22.13 31.00 -24.23
C ILE A 15 20.64 31.03 -23.85
N THR A 16 20.42 30.91 -22.54
CA THR A 16 19.22 31.15 -21.73
C THR A 16 18.51 32.48 -21.99
N THR A 17 17.17 32.50 -21.95
CA THR A 17 16.42 33.67 -21.44
C THR A 17 15.13 33.25 -20.74
N LEU A 18 14.99 33.73 -19.51
CA LEU A 18 13.79 33.76 -18.69
C LEU A 18 12.66 34.60 -19.33
N ALA A 19 11.44 34.25 -18.94
CA ALA A 19 10.29 35.11 -18.65
C ALA A 19 9.90 36.22 -19.63
N CYS A 20 8.66 36.14 -20.14
CA CYS A 20 7.82 37.31 -20.33
C CYS A 20 6.37 36.98 -19.96
N ALA A 21 5.92 37.63 -18.90
CA ALA A 21 4.51 37.86 -18.60
C ALA A 21 3.87 38.72 -19.71
N VAL A 22 2.59 38.47 -20.01
CA VAL A 22 1.72 39.46 -20.66
C VAL A 22 0.35 39.46 -19.96
N PRO A 23 -0.13 40.62 -19.46
CA PRO A 23 -1.46 40.77 -18.86
C PRO A 23 -2.55 41.14 -19.90
N ALA A 24 -3.75 40.58 -19.65
CA ALA A 24 -5.12 41.09 -19.84
C ALA A 24 -5.53 41.86 -21.12
N LEU A 25 -6.64 41.41 -21.73
CA LEU A 25 -7.77 42.28 -22.10
C LEU A 25 -9.13 41.58 -21.89
N PRO A 26 -10.20 42.31 -21.46
CA PRO A 26 -11.50 41.77 -21.08
C PRO A 26 -12.58 42.00 -22.15
N PHE A 27 -13.53 41.07 -22.33
CA PHE A 27 -14.86 41.40 -22.85
C PHE A 27 -15.92 40.38 -22.39
N GLY A 28 -17.03 40.90 -21.85
CA GLY A 28 -18.36 40.37 -22.13
C GLY A 28 -19.04 39.51 -21.07
N ASN A 29 -19.74 40.16 -20.14
CA ASN A 29 -20.82 39.56 -19.34
C ASN A 29 -21.90 38.96 -20.25
N THR A 30 -22.18 37.66 -20.09
CA THR A 30 -23.56 37.14 -20.18
C THR A 30 -23.76 36.09 -19.09
N SER A 31 -24.93 36.16 -18.49
CA SER A 31 -25.43 35.47 -17.32
C SER A 31 -25.39 33.95 -17.38
N SER A 32 -25.11 33.35 -16.21
CA SER A 32 -25.09 31.91 -15.87
C SER A 32 -26.24 31.09 -16.47
N PRO A 33 -26.02 29.77 -16.59
CA PRO A 33 -26.57 28.91 -15.55
C PRO A 33 -25.46 28.18 -14.81
N THR A 34 -25.65 28.16 -13.50
CA THR A 34 -24.93 27.42 -12.48
C THR A 34 -24.52 26.04 -13.00
N HIS A 35 -23.26 25.87 -13.36
CA HIS A 35 -22.66 24.54 -13.39
C HIS A 35 -22.67 24.08 -11.94
N LEU A 36 -23.48 23.07 -11.65
CA LEU A 36 -23.27 22.20 -10.50
C LEU A 36 -21.77 21.84 -10.50
N PRO A 37 -21.06 21.89 -9.36
CA PRO A 37 -19.75 21.27 -9.32
C PRO A 37 -19.95 19.82 -9.75
N LEU A 38 -19.26 19.44 -10.83
CA LEU A 38 -19.01 18.05 -11.16
C LEU A 38 -18.55 17.39 -9.85
N PRO A 39 -19.06 16.21 -9.46
CA PRO A 39 -18.55 15.53 -8.28
C PRO A 39 -17.04 15.42 -8.48
N THR A 40 -16.27 16.01 -7.56
CA THR A 40 -14.83 15.84 -7.53
C THR A 40 -14.62 14.33 -7.50
N GLN A 41 -14.08 13.77 -8.59
CA GLN A 41 -13.73 12.36 -8.64
C GLN A 41 -12.89 12.08 -7.39
N ASP A 42 -13.33 11.13 -6.58
CA ASP A 42 -12.72 10.86 -5.28
C ASP A 42 -11.39 10.13 -5.50
N THR A 43 -10.32 10.89 -5.74
CA THR A 43 -8.95 10.36 -5.95
C THR A 43 -8.34 9.79 -4.67
N ARG A 44 -9.07 9.68 -3.57
CA ARG A 44 -8.52 9.14 -2.32
C ARG A 44 -8.27 7.65 -2.38
N LEU A 45 -9.13 6.93 -3.09
CA LEU A 45 -8.90 5.51 -3.36
C LEU A 45 -7.61 5.32 -4.13
N GLU A 46 -7.43 6.12 -5.18
CA GLU A 46 -6.21 6.13 -5.99
C GLU A 46 -5.01 6.30 -5.08
N VAL A 47 -5.05 7.28 -4.17
CA VAL A 47 -4.01 7.54 -3.18
C VAL A 47 -3.84 6.39 -2.19
N MET A 48 -4.90 5.79 -1.68
CA MET A 48 -4.82 4.74 -0.66
C MET A 48 -4.25 3.45 -1.21
N VAL A 49 -4.75 3.01 -2.36
CA VAL A 49 -4.22 1.84 -3.04
C VAL A 49 -2.80 2.12 -3.51
N ALA A 50 -2.54 3.33 -4.04
CA ALA A 50 -1.18 3.78 -4.31
C ALA A 50 -0.27 3.72 -3.10
N GLU A 51 -0.67 4.25 -1.95
CA GLU A 51 0.12 4.24 -0.72
C GLU A 51 0.31 2.83 -0.18
N THR A 52 -0.69 1.96 -0.30
CA THR A 52 -0.63 0.57 0.16
C THR A 52 0.34 -0.26 -0.67
N VAL A 53 0.18 -0.19 -2.00
CA VAL A 53 1.08 -0.86 -2.93
C VAL A 53 2.46 -0.21 -2.91
N THR A 54 2.54 1.11 -2.78
CA THR A 54 3.81 1.83 -2.62
C THR A 54 4.47 1.50 -1.29
N ALA A 55 3.73 1.25 -0.22
CA ALA A 55 4.30 0.75 1.03
C ALA A 55 4.84 -0.67 0.81
N ALA A 56 4.07 -1.56 0.17
CA ALA A 56 4.52 -2.92 -0.18
C ALA A 56 5.74 -2.91 -1.12
N ILE A 57 5.80 -2.00 -2.09
CA ILE A 57 6.96 -1.77 -2.96
C ILE A 57 8.09 -1.07 -2.19
N GLY A 58 7.77 -0.17 -1.27
CA GLY A 58 8.70 0.58 -0.43
C GLY A 58 9.48 -0.36 0.50
N MET A 59 8.82 -1.41 1.01
CA MET A 59 9.48 -2.54 1.69
C MET A 59 10.60 -3.14 0.82
N THR A 60 10.50 -3.05 -0.51
CA THR A 60 11.51 -3.52 -1.46
C THR A 60 12.47 -2.46 -2.01
N GLN A 61 12.28 -1.16 -1.80
CA GLN A 61 13.03 -0.10 -2.52
C GLN A 61 13.93 0.83 -1.67
N GLN A 62 13.91 0.72 -0.35
CA GLN A 62 14.77 1.55 0.50
C GLN A 62 16.24 1.08 0.57
N ALA A 63 17.14 1.70 -0.22
CA ALA A 63 18.57 1.77 0.10
C ALA A 63 19.29 2.97 -0.54
N LEU A 64 19.73 3.92 0.29
CA LEU A 64 21.10 4.45 0.18
C LEU A 64 21.56 4.90 1.59
N PRO A 65 22.67 4.37 2.14
CA PRO A 65 23.26 4.96 3.33
C PRO A 65 23.77 6.35 2.98
N THR A 66 23.21 7.38 3.61
CA THR A 66 23.90 8.67 3.66
C THR A 66 25.13 8.48 4.54
N PRO A 67 26.36 8.78 4.09
CA PRO A 67 27.52 8.74 4.95
C PRO A 67 27.38 9.81 6.03
N THR A 68 26.96 9.39 7.22
CA THR A 68 26.92 10.25 8.41
C THR A 68 28.36 10.47 8.89
N GLU A 69 28.85 11.69 8.75
CA GLU A 69 30.07 12.17 9.37
C GLU A 69 29.94 12.07 10.90
N VAL A 70 30.84 11.34 11.55
CA VAL A 70 30.82 11.12 13.00
C VAL A 70 31.27 12.39 13.71
N ALA A 71 30.31 13.20 14.18
CA ALA A 71 30.56 14.22 15.18
C ALA A 71 30.51 13.60 16.60
N PRO A 72 31.32 14.07 17.57
CA PRO A 72 31.38 13.49 18.90
C PRO A 72 30.05 13.65 19.66
N THR A 73 29.60 12.54 20.25
CA THR A 73 28.33 12.35 20.96
C THR A 73 28.25 13.19 22.24
N PRO A 74 27.25 14.10 22.41
CA PRO A 74 26.88 14.57 23.73
C PRO A 74 26.10 13.48 24.48
N LYS A 75 26.38 13.36 25.78
CA LYS A 75 25.79 12.41 26.75
C LYS A 75 24.26 12.26 26.59
N PRO A 76 23.70 11.04 26.65
CA PRO A 76 22.27 10.84 26.44
C PRO A 76 21.49 11.56 27.54
N THR A 77 20.66 12.51 27.12
CA THR A 77 19.51 12.93 27.92
C THR A 77 18.45 11.87 27.72
N SER A 78 17.95 11.31 28.81
CA SER A 78 16.82 10.39 28.79
C SER A 78 15.60 11.14 28.29
N THR A 79 15.33 11.06 26.99
CA THR A 79 14.03 11.38 26.44
C THR A 79 13.07 10.34 27.01
N PRO A 80 11.94 10.74 27.64
CA PRO A 80 10.92 9.78 27.99
C PRO A 80 10.48 9.06 26.72
N GLU A 81 10.61 7.73 26.74
CA GLU A 81 10.04 6.84 25.74
C GLU A 81 8.55 7.20 25.59
N PRO A 82 8.04 7.40 24.36
CA PRO A 82 6.62 7.62 24.19
C PRO A 82 5.91 6.40 24.75
N THR A 83 5.17 6.58 25.85
CA THR A 83 4.29 5.54 26.37
C THR A 83 3.35 5.15 25.24
N ALA A 84 3.51 3.93 24.71
CA ALA A 84 2.58 3.33 23.78
C ALA A 84 1.20 3.44 24.40
N THR A 85 0.41 4.40 23.92
CA THR A 85 -0.99 4.48 24.29
C THR A 85 -1.59 3.36 23.46
N LEU A 86 -1.73 2.17 24.05
CA LEU A 86 -2.52 1.09 23.46
C LEU A 86 -3.79 1.74 22.95
N SER A 87 -3.98 1.77 21.63
CA SER A 87 -5.27 2.20 21.12
C SER A 87 -6.23 1.16 21.68
N VAL A 88 -7.16 1.58 22.53
CA VAL A 88 -8.21 0.71 23.10
C VAL A 88 -9.18 0.23 22.00
N GLU A 89 -8.84 0.53 20.74
CA GLU A 89 -9.66 0.52 19.56
C GLU A 89 -9.33 -0.64 18.63
N SER A 90 -8.11 -1.18 18.67
CA SER A 90 -7.80 -2.46 18.02
C SER A 90 -7.09 -3.42 18.98
N MET A 91 -7.20 -4.71 18.71
CA MET A 91 -6.62 -5.76 19.53
C MET A 91 -6.20 -6.95 18.66
N LEU A 92 -5.09 -7.59 19.02
CA LEU A 92 -4.59 -8.80 18.38
C LEU A 92 -4.39 -9.87 19.46
N ASP A 93 -5.30 -10.83 19.51
CA ASP A 93 -5.31 -11.89 20.52
C ASP A 93 -4.85 -13.22 19.94
N LYS A 94 -3.92 -13.89 20.62
CA LYS A 94 -3.50 -15.26 20.26
C LYS A 94 -4.52 -16.27 20.78
N ASN A 95 -5.06 -17.09 19.89
CA ASN A 95 -6.01 -18.14 20.21
C ASN A 95 -5.29 -19.40 20.74
N THR A 96 -6.03 -20.28 21.41
CA THR A 96 -5.47 -21.53 21.97
C THR A 96 -5.07 -22.56 20.91
N ASP A 97 -5.61 -22.44 19.70
CA ASP A 97 -5.26 -23.28 18.55
C ASP A 97 -4.03 -22.77 17.79
N GLY A 98 -3.46 -21.64 18.23
CA GLY A 98 -2.28 -21.00 17.65
C GLY A 98 -2.59 -20.00 16.52
N THR A 99 -3.84 -19.86 16.10
CA THR A 99 -4.27 -18.74 15.24
C THR A 99 -4.28 -17.43 16.05
N SER A 100 -4.50 -16.30 15.40
CA SER A 100 -4.74 -15.03 16.11
C SER A 100 -6.05 -14.40 15.64
N THR A 101 -6.70 -13.64 16.50
CA THR A 101 -7.90 -12.87 16.17
C THR A 101 -7.53 -11.39 16.21
N PHE A 102 -7.75 -10.69 15.11
CA PHE A 102 -7.66 -9.24 15.07
C PHE A 102 -9.07 -8.65 15.16
N ILE A 103 -9.24 -7.69 16.06
CA ILE A 103 -10.51 -7.00 16.31
C ILE A 103 -10.24 -5.50 16.19
N ASP A 104 -11.00 -4.83 15.34
CA ASP A 104 -11.01 -3.38 15.21
C ASP A 104 -12.39 -2.84 15.62
N LEU A 105 -12.46 -2.28 16.82
CA LEU A 105 -13.69 -1.75 17.39
C LEU A 105 -14.10 -0.41 16.78
N THR A 106 -13.18 0.30 16.14
CA THR A 106 -13.46 1.58 15.46
C THR A 106 -13.98 1.30 14.05
N GLY A 107 -13.31 0.42 13.30
CA GLY A 107 -13.78 -0.05 11.99
C GLY A 107 -14.96 -1.03 12.06
N LYS A 108 -15.29 -1.54 13.24
CA LYS A 108 -16.36 -2.53 13.46
C LYS A 108 -16.17 -3.81 12.65
N TYR A 109 -14.99 -4.41 12.73
CA TYR A 109 -14.74 -5.71 12.10
C TYR A 109 -13.81 -6.60 12.93
N GLN A 110 -13.85 -7.89 12.62
CA GLN A 110 -12.90 -8.88 13.15
C GLN A 110 -12.49 -9.86 12.06
N LEU A 111 -11.30 -10.43 12.21
CA LEU A 111 -10.67 -11.39 11.31
C LEU A 111 -9.88 -12.44 12.10
N THR A 112 -9.78 -13.65 11.56
CA THR A 112 -8.90 -14.70 12.08
C THR A 112 -7.68 -14.85 11.17
N LEU A 113 -6.51 -14.69 11.77
CA LEU A 113 -5.22 -14.67 11.10
C LEU A 113 -4.63 -16.08 11.03
N PRO A 114 -4.10 -16.50 9.86
CA PRO A 114 -3.47 -17.80 9.73
C PRO A 114 -2.17 -17.86 10.55
N MET A 115 -1.89 -19.03 11.15
CA MET A 115 -0.79 -19.23 12.11
C MET A 115 0.63 -18.93 11.58
N GLN A 116 0.80 -18.93 10.26
CA GLN A 116 2.12 -18.85 9.61
C GLN A 116 2.56 -17.41 9.32
N TRP A 117 1.72 -16.42 9.63
CA TRP A 117 2.01 -15.02 9.36
C TRP A 117 2.44 -14.30 10.63
N LEU A 118 3.50 -13.49 10.51
CA LEU A 118 3.87 -12.54 11.54
C LEU A 118 2.95 -11.33 11.45
N ALA A 119 1.92 -11.32 12.30
CA ALA A 119 0.97 -10.24 12.40
C ALA A 119 1.45 -9.16 13.38
N LEU A 120 1.41 -7.91 12.95
CA LEU A 120 1.85 -6.79 13.77
C LEU A 120 1.02 -5.52 13.53
N ARG A 121 0.80 -4.80 14.63
CA ARG A 121 0.20 -3.47 14.63
C ARG A 121 1.30 -2.44 14.83
N ILE A 122 1.18 -1.30 14.15
CA ILE A 122 2.14 -0.21 14.29
C ILE A 122 2.15 0.28 15.73
N ASN A 123 3.33 0.59 16.27
CA ASN A 123 3.53 1.13 17.62
C ASN A 123 2.87 0.31 18.75
N SER A 124 2.78 -1.00 18.56
CA SER A 124 2.13 -1.94 19.49
C SER A 124 3.12 -3.03 19.95
N PRO A 125 2.84 -3.75 21.06
CA PRO A 125 3.76 -4.77 21.59
C PRO A 125 4.20 -5.81 20.56
N GLU A 126 3.35 -6.14 19.60
CA GLU A 126 3.65 -7.14 18.56
C GLU A 126 4.78 -6.68 17.62
N TYR A 127 4.92 -5.36 17.40
CA TYR A 127 6.03 -4.80 16.63
C TYR A 127 7.36 -4.94 17.38
N GLU A 128 7.38 -4.66 18.68
CA GLU A 128 8.59 -4.82 19.51
C GLU A 128 8.98 -6.29 19.68
N GLU A 129 8.00 -7.19 19.77
CA GLU A 129 8.23 -8.64 19.75
C GLU A 129 8.81 -9.10 18.41
N ALA A 130 8.29 -8.57 17.29
CA ALA A 130 8.77 -8.90 15.95
C ALA A 130 10.27 -8.58 15.78
N LEU A 131 10.75 -7.45 16.34
CA LEU A 131 12.17 -7.08 16.28
C LEU A 131 13.10 -8.05 17.02
N GLN A 132 12.58 -8.88 17.93
CA GLN A 132 13.36 -9.83 18.72
C GLN A 132 13.37 -11.23 18.10
N LEU A 133 12.60 -11.47 17.03
CA LEU A 133 12.56 -12.74 16.34
C LEU A 133 13.86 -13.00 15.56
N PRO A 134 14.34 -14.26 15.50
CA PRO A 134 15.48 -14.62 14.66
C PRO A 134 15.31 -14.21 13.18
N GLU A 135 14.08 -14.29 12.68
CA GLU A 135 13.69 -13.92 11.33
C GLU A 135 13.91 -12.43 11.04
N ALA A 136 13.83 -11.57 12.07
CA ALA A 136 14.17 -10.17 11.96
C ALA A 136 15.67 -9.91 11.74
N SER A 137 16.53 -10.94 11.66
CA SER A 137 17.90 -10.78 11.15
C SER A 137 17.98 -10.80 9.62
N ASN A 138 16.92 -11.24 8.93
CA ASN A 138 16.82 -11.19 7.48
C ASN A 138 16.65 -9.73 7.03
N ALA A 139 17.51 -9.28 6.11
CA ALA A 139 17.52 -7.90 5.64
C ALA A 139 16.21 -7.46 4.98
N ALA A 140 15.49 -8.36 4.30
CA ALA A 140 14.20 -8.04 3.70
C ALA A 140 13.09 -7.86 4.75
N ILE A 141 13.12 -8.66 5.81
CA ILE A 141 12.20 -8.54 6.94
C ILE A 141 12.50 -7.26 7.74
N GLN A 142 13.77 -6.95 8.04
CA GLN A 142 14.14 -5.70 8.73
C GLN A 142 13.62 -4.47 8.01
N ARG A 143 13.82 -4.40 6.68
CA ARG A 143 13.32 -3.30 5.86
C ARG A 143 11.80 -3.20 5.89
N SER A 144 11.13 -4.35 5.86
CA SER A 144 9.67 -4.38 5.97
C SER A 144 9.22 -3.79 7.30
N LEU A 145 9.87 -4.15 8.41
CA LEU A 145 9.58 -3.60 9.74
C LEU A 145 9.86 -2.10 9.81
N GLU A 146 11.00 -1.62 9.26
CA GLU A 146 11.32 -0.19 9.20
C GLU A 146 10.26 0.62 8.47
N VAL A 147 9.79 0.14 7.31
CA VAL A 147 8.73 0.80 6.55
C VAL A 147 7.42 0.82 7.32
N ILE A 148 7.07 -0.28 7.99
CA ILE A 148 5.82 -0.38 8.79
C ILE A 148 5.83 0.63 9.94
N LYS A 149 6.96 0.82 10.60
CA LYS A 149 7.08 1.74 11.75
C LYS A 149 6.69 3.17 11.42
N GLU A 150 6.95 3.62 10.19
CA GLU A 150 6.73 4.99 9.76
C GLU A 150 5.29 5.25 9.23
N GLN A 151 4.44 4.21 9.20
CA GLN A 151 3.06 4.33 8.73
C GLN A 151 2.12 4.92 9.79
N ASP A 152 0.99 5.48 9.36
CA ASP A 152 -0.04 5.99 10.26
C ASP A 152 -0.92 4.84 10.82
N PRO A 153 -0.91 4.57 12.14
CA PRO A 153 -1.74 3.53 12.76
C PRO A 153 -3.26 3.77 12.65
N ASN A 154 -3.70 5.00 12.33
CA ASN A 154 -5.11 5.29 12.11
C ASN A 154 -5.60 4.84 10.73
N VAL A 155 -4.68 4.73 9.77
CA VAL A 155 -4.95 4.34 8.39
C VAL A 155 -4.57 2.88 8.18
N PHE A 156 -3.33 2.51 8.51
CA PHE A 156 -2.83 1.13 8.45
C PHE A 156 -3.12 0.41 9.77
N ARG A 157 -4.05 -0.55 9.70
CA ARG A 157 -4.61 -1.19 10.90
C ARG A 157 -3.84 -2.43 11.33
N LEU A 158 -3.30 -3.16 10.36
CA LEU A 158 -2.56 -4.41 10.59
C LEU A 158 -1.64 -4.70 9.40
N PHE A 159 -0.46 -5.24 9.69
CA PHE A 159 0.41 -5.88 8.72
C PHE A 159 0.58 -7.35 9.08
N MET A 160 0.72 -8.19 8.06
CA MET A 160 1.07 -9.59 8.20
C MET A 160 2.22 -9.88 7.23
N LEU A 161 3.34 -10.39 7.74
CA LEU A 161 4.51 -10.75 6.95
C LEU A 161 4.64 -12.27 6.88
N ASP A 162 4.92 -12.79 5.69
CA ASP A 162 5.37 -14.16 5.51
C ASP A 162 6.86 -14.22 5.87
N ILE A 163 7.15 -14.73 7.07
CA ILE A 163 8.51 -14.78 7.62
C ILE A 163 9.24 -16.09 7.34
N ALA A 164 8.63 -17.00 6.56
CA ALA A 164 9.33 -18.17 6.08
C ALA A 164 10.50 -17.73 5.20
N GLU A 165 11.73 -18.07 5.59
CA GLU A 165 12.95 -17.57 4.93
C GLU A 165 12.97 -17.94 3.43
N GLU A 166 12.44 -19.12 3.10
CA GLU A 166 12.28 -19.59 1.73
C GLU A 166 11.31 -18.74 0.89
N HIS A 167 10.36 -18.04 1.52
CA HIS A 167 9.32 -17.25 0.85
C HIS A 167 9.74 -15.80 0.55
N ALA A 168 10.91 -15.37 1.03
CA ALA A 168 11.55 -14.17 0.55
C ALA A 168 12.12 -14.42 -0.85
N ASP A 169 11.69 -13.63 -1.83
CA ASP A 169 12.05 -13.81 -3.24
C ASP A 169 12.64 -12.52 -3.78
N GLU A 170 13.92 -12.55 -4.16
CA GLU A 170 14.64 -11.40 -4.72
C GLU A 170 14.53 -10.13 -3.85
N GLY A 171 14.53 -10.33 -2.52
CA GLY A 171 14.43 -9.24 -1.54
C GLY A 171 13.01 -8.71 -1.31
N PHE A 172 11.99 -9.32 -1.93
CA PHE A 172 10.57 -9.09 -1.67
C PHE A 172 10.05 -10.04 -0.59
N VAL A 173 9.34 -9.50 0.39
CA VAL A 173 8.65 -10.27 1.43
C VAL A 173 7.16 -10.27 1.13
N THR A 174 6.59 -11.46 0.96
CA THR A 174 5.14 -11.60 0.81
C THR A 174 4.45 -11.02 2.04
N ASN A 175 3.49 -10.12 1.81
CA ASN A 175 2.82 -9.41 2.89
C ASN A 175 1.33 -9.24 2.61
N ILE A 176 0.57 -9.12 3.70
CA ILE A 176 -0.81 -8.67 3.70
C ILE A 176 -0.86 -7.41 4.56
N ASN A 177 -1.59 -6.41 4.12
CA ASN A 177 -1.81 -5.20 4.89
C ASN A 177 -3.30 -4.82 4.87
N LEU A 178 -3.74 -4.16 5.93
CA LEU A 178 -5.11 -3.71 6.12
C LEU A 178 -5.10 -2.20 6.23
N VAL A 179 -5.80 -1.54 5.31
CA VAL A 179 -5.91 -0.09 5.24
C VAL A 179 -7.37 0.32 5.35
N TRP A 180 -7.67 1.18 6.31
CA TRP A 180 -9.01 1.67 6.56
C TRP A 180 -9.11 3.15 6.21
N ASP A 181 -9.99 3.50 5.27
CA ASP A 181 -10.31 4.88 4.96
C ASP A 181 -11.73 5.20 5.42
N GLN A 182 -11.81 6.01 6.47
CA GLN A 182 -13.05 6.45 7.10
C GLN A 182 -13.93 7.33 6.20
N GLN A 183 -13.36 7.90 5.14
CA GLN A 183 -14.03 8.87 4.30
C GLN A 183 -14.43 8.28 2.94
N MET A 184 -13.92 7.10 2.61
CA MET A 184 -14.30 6.37 1.40
C MET A 184 -15.60 5.62 1.63
N GLU A 185 -16.62 5.97 0.86
CA GLU A 185 -17.90 5.25 0.79
C GLU A 185 -17.93 4.47 -0.52
N ALA A 186 -17.97 3.14 -0.45
CA ALA A 186 -18.14 2.26 -1.60
C ALA A 186 -19.14 1.16 -1.27
N ASP A 187 -20.03 0.87 -2.21
CA ASP A 187 -21.07 -0.14 -2.09
C ASP A 187 -20.74 -1.35 -2.98
N PHE A 188 -20.42 -2.47 -2.35
CA PHE A 188 -20.11 -3.73 -3.05
C PHE A 188 -21.33 -4.65 -3.18
N THR A 189 -22.55 -4.13 -3.04
CA THR A 189 -23.78 -4.86 -3.43
C THR A 189 -23.99 -4.88 -4.95
N ASN A 190 -23.30 -3.99 -5.68
CA ASN A 190 -23.30 -3.91 -7.13
C ASN A 190 -21.88 -3.62 -7.66
N ALA A 191 -21.68 -3.73 -8.98
CA ALA A 191 -20.35 -3.70 -9.57
C ALA A 191 -19.87 -2.29 -9.93
N ASP A 192 -20.74 -1.27 -9.89
CA ASP A 192 -20.44 0.06 -10.45
C ASP A 192 -19.27 0.72 -9.72
N ASP A 193 -19.27 0.66 -8.37
CA ASP A 193 -18.18 1.20 -7.57
C ASP A 193 -16.90 0.40 -7.81
N LEU A 194 -16.97 -0.94 -7.80
CA LEU A 194 -15.81 -1.83 -8.03
C LEU A 194 -15.17 -1.60 -9.40
N ASP A 195 -15.96 -1.45 -10.46
CA ASP A 195 -15.48 -1.20 -11.81
C ASP A 195 -14.79 0.17 -11.87
N THR A 196 -15.38 1.19 -11.24
CA THR A 196 -14.76 2.52 -11.09
C THR A 196 -13.44 2.44 -10.33
N LEU A 197 -13.38 1.66 -9.25
CA LEU A 197 -12.14 1.41 -8.51
C LEU A 197 -11.09 0.81 -9.46
N ALA A 198 -11.44 -0.30 -10.13
CA ALA A 198 -10.54 -1.02 -11.02
C ALA A 198 -9.99 -0.17 -12.17
N GLU A 199 -10.83 0.68 -12.78
CA GLU A 199 -10.40 1.59 -13.84
C GLU A 199 -9.42 2.66 -13.36
N SER A 200 -9.53 3.10 -12.10
CA SER A 200 -8.68 4.14 -11.53
C SER A 200 -7.28 3.64 -11.15
N LEU A 201 -7.14 2.36 -10.77
CA LEU A 201 -5.90 1.82 -10.21
C LEU A 201 -4.67 1.99 -11.10
N PRO A 202 -4.70 1.71 -12.42
CA PRO A 202 -3.52 1.90 -13.26
C PRO A 202 -3.01 3.34 -13.34
N ALA A 203 -3.86 4.34 -13.05
CA ALA A 203 -3.45 5.74 -13.01
C ALA A 203 -2.73 6.10 -11.70
N SER A 204 -3.07 5.43 -10.61
CA SER A 204 -2.49 5.66 -9.26
C SER A 204 -1.27 4.79 -9.01
N LEU A 205 -1.24 3.60 -9.62
CA LEU A 205 -0.18 2.62 -9.51
C LEU A 205 0.60 2.55 -10.80
N GLU A 206 1.72 3.27 -10.85
CA GLU A 206 2.61 3.22 -12.01
C GLU A 206 3.05 1.78 -12.29
N ASN A 207 3.09 1.39 -13.57
CA ASN A 207 3.45 0.05 -14.03
C ASN A 207 2.56 -1.09 -13.51
N SER A 208 1.32 -0.77 -13.12
CA SER A 208 0.32 -1.78 -12.78
C SER A 208 -0.61 -2.11 -13.95
N THR A 209 -1.17 -3.31 -13.94
CA THR A 209 -2.22 -3.75 -14.86
C THR A 209 -3.26 -4.56 -14.10
N VAL A 210 -4.51 -4.11 -14.13
CA VAL A 210 -5.63 -4.86 -13.56
C VAL A 210 -5.92 -6.08 -14.44
N THR A 211 -5.94 -7.26 -13.82
CA THR A 211 -6.16 -8.54 -14.50
C THR A 211 -7.56 -9.10 -14.26
N ASN A 212 -8.19 -8.77 -13.14
CA ASN A 212 -9.56 -9.17 -12.83
C ASN A 212 -10.19 -8.22 -11.81
N ALA A 213 -11.51 -8.00 -11.94
CA ALA A 213 -12.35 -7.36 -10.93
C ALA A 213 -13.63 -8.18 -10.79
N ALA A 214 -14.02 -8.52 -9.56
CA ALA A 214 -15.24 -9.29 -9.30
C ALA A 214 -15.84 -9.00 -7.93
N LEU A 215 -17.16 -9.08 -7.83
CA LEU A 215 -17.83 -9.15 -6.54
C LEU A 215 -17.82 -10.60 -6.03
N LYS A 216 -17.63 -10.75 -4.72
CA LYS A 216 -17.64 -12.03 -4.04
C LYS A 216 -18.37 -11.89 -2.70
N ASN A 217 -18.67 -13.04 -2.10
CA ASN A 217 -19.16 -13.13 -0.74
C ASN A 217 -18.19 -13.97 0.08
N THR A 218 -17.98 -13.56 1.33
CA THR A 218 -17.29 -14.37 2.33
C THR A 218 -18.16 -15.56 2.77
N SER A 219 -17.60 -16.44 3.60
CA SER A 219 -18.30 -17.60 4.14
C SER A 219 -19.55 -17.27 4.99
N ASN A 220 -19.61 -16.05 5.55
CA ASN A 220 -20.75 -15.51 6.31
C ASN A 220 -21.64 -14.56 5.48
N GLU A 221 -21.57 -14.65 4.14
CA GLU A 221 -22.40 -13.87 3.21
C GLU A 221 -22.15 -12.35 3.24
N THR A 222 -21.00 -11.90 3.74
CA THR A 222 -20.61 -10.48 3.64
C THR A 222 -20.13 -10.19 2.21
N PRO A 223 -20.75 -9.25 1.49
CA PRO A 223 -20.30 -8.87 0.15
C PRO A 223 -18.98 -8.12 0.21
N TYR A 224 -18.11 -8.36 -0.77
CA TYR A 224 -16.85 -7.63 -0.93
C TYR A 224 -16.45 -7.56 -2.40
N GLY A 225 -15.74 -6.49 -2.76
CA GLY A 225 -15.11 -6.35 -4.05
C GLY A 225 -13.72 -6.98 -4.04
N VAL A 226 -13.33 -7.68 -5.10
CA VAL A 226 -11.94 -8.14 -5.28
C VAL A 226 -11.38 -7.63 -6.59
N ILE A 227 -10.17 -7.08 -6.53
CA ILE A 227 -9.38 -6.69 -7.70
C ILE A 227 -8.05 -7.44 -7.65
N THR A 228 -7.67 -8.08 -8.75
CA THR A 228 -6.31 -8.59 -8.92
C THR A 228 -5.57 -7.76 -9.94
N LEU A 229 -4.31 -7.48 -9.64
CA LEU A 229 -3.46 -6.72 -10.53
C LEU A 229 -2.01 -7.20 -10.44
N GLU A 230 -1.28 -6.93 -11.50
CA GLU A 230 0.15 -7.20 -11.62
C GLU A 230 0.88 -5.87 -11.66
N THR A 231 1.92 -5.71 -10.85
CA THR A 231 2.75 -4.49 -10.82
C THR A 231 4.20 -4.86 -11.06
N SER A 232 4.81 -4.26 -12.09
CA SER A 232 6.25 -4.40 -12.31
C SER A 232 7.00 -3.45 -11.38
N ALA A 233 7.97 -3.98 -10.64
CA ALA A 233 8.84 -3.21 -9.76
C ALA A 233 10.29 -3.67 -9.90
N THR A 234 11.23 -2.82 -9.50
CA THR A 234 12.63 -3.21 -9.36
C THR A 234 12.93 -3.42 -7.89
N SER A 235 13.43 -4.59 -7.53
CA SER A 235 13.87 -4.91 -6.18
C SER A 235 15.14 -4.14 -5.83
N GLN A 236 15.47 -4.10 -4.54
CA GLN A 236 16.69 -3.45 -4.05
C GLN A 236 17.99 -4.04 -4.60
N ASP A 237 17.98 -5.30 -5.01
CA ASP A 237 19.13 -5.94 -5.64
C ASP A 237 19.26 -5.53 -7.13
N GLY A 238 18.38 -4.65 -7.61
CA GLY A 238 18.32 -4.19 -9.00
C GLY A 238 17.68 -5.20 -9.94
N THR A 239 16.91 -6.15 -9.41
CA THR A 239 16.25 -7.20 -10.20
C THR A 239 14.80 -6.79 -10.46
N ASP A 240 14.37 -6.87 -11.72
CA ASP A 240 12.98 -6.60 -12.07
C ASP A 240 12.11 -7.77 -11.62
N ILE A 241 11.14 -7.47 -10.77
CA ILE A 241 10.18 -8.40 -10.20
C ILE A 241 8.77 -8.06 -10.64
N LEU A 242 7.95 -9.09 -10.85
CA LEU A 242 6.51 -8.96 -11.06
C LEU A 242 5.78 -9.28 -9.76
N ILE A 243 5.12 -8.27 -9.21
CA ILE A 243 4.35 -8.38 -7.98
C ILE A 243 2.89 -8.65 -8.36
N TYR A 244 2.36 -9.76 -7.86
CA TYR A 244 0.95 -10.11 -7.93
C TYR A 244 0.25 -9.58 -6.68
N GLN A 245 -0.82 -8.83 -6.91
CA GLN A 245 -1.57 -8.21 -5.84
C GLN A 245 -3.04 -8.60 -5.92
N THR A 246 -3.62 -8.94 -4.76
CA THR A 246 -5.05 -9.18 -4.61
C THR A 246 -5.58 -8.25 -3.55
N LEU A 247 -6.47 -7.36 -3.96
CA LEU A 247 -7.09 -6.34 -3.13
C LEU A 247 -8.52 -6.77 -2.84
N ALA A 248 -8.89 -6.86 -1.58
CA ALA A 248 -10.25 -7.12 -1.14
C ALA A 248 -10.81 -5.88 -0.43
N PHE A 249 -11.96 -5.40 -0.89
CA PHE A 249 -12.62 -4.20 -0.39
C PHE A 249 -13.90 -4.55 0.32
N PHE A 250 -14.03 -4.10 1.58
CA PHE A 250 -15.20 -4.29 2.40
C PHE A 250 -15.84 -2.94 2.73
N ASP A 251 -17.14 -2.85 2.47
CA ASP A 251 -17.98 -1.75 2.96
C ASP A 251 -18.20 -1.93 4.47
N LEU A 252 -17.83 -0.93 5.25
CA LEU A 252 -17.97 -0.93 6.71
C LEU A 252 -19.00 0.12 7.13
N PRO A 253 -19.55 0.03 8.37
CA PRO A 253 -20.44 1.07 8.87
C PRO A 253 -19.85 2.48 8.86
N ILE A 254 -18.51 2.58 8.87
CA ILE A 254 -17.76 3.82 8.73
C ILE A 254 -16.62 3.54 7.77
N GLY A 255 -16.74 4.03 6.53
CA GLY A 255 -15.68 3.98 5.54
C GLY A 255 -15.52 2.62 4.85
N THR A 256 -14.39 2.43 4.18
CA THR A 256 -14.04 1.21 3.44
C THR A 256 -12.74 0.62 3.96
N LEU A 257 -12.71 -0.71 4.13
CA LEU A 257 -11.49 -1.45 4.44
C LEU A 257 -10.93 -2.08 3.15
N ASN A 258 -9.68 -1.78 2.83
CA ASN A 258 -8.90 -2.45 1.81
C ASN A 258 -7.91 -3.41 2.46
N ILE A 259 -7.95 -4.68 2.03
CA ILE A 259 -7.02 -5.72 2.42
C ILE A 259 -6.21 -6.12 1.20
N THR A 260 -4.91 -5.86 1.21
CA THR A 260 -4.04 -6.16 0.06
C THR A 260 -3.05 -7.26 0.39
N LEU A 261 -3.13 -8.38 -0.34
CA LEU A 261 -2.04 -9.35 -0.47
C LEU A 261 -1.09 -8.87 -1.57
N SER A 262 0.21 -8.87 -1.29
CA SER A 262 1.27 -8.65 -2.29
C SER A 262 2.29 -9.78 -2.22
N THR A 263 2.58 -10.41 -3.37
CA THR A 263 3.46 -11.60 -3.47
C THR A 263 4.12 -11.69 -4.84
N THR A 264 5.14 -12.53 -5.01
CA THR A 264 5.77 -12.78 -6.32
C THR A 264 5.09 -13.94 -7.06
N GLU A 265 5.33 -14.07 -8.37
CA GLU A 265 4.77 -15.16 -9.19
C GLU A 265 5.00 -16.55 -8.56
N LYS A 266 6.21 -16.74 -8.01
CA LYS A 266 6.66 -17.99 -7.40
C LYS A 266 5.79 -18.43 -6.24
N TRP A 267 5.35 -17.47 -5.42
CA TRP A 267 4.62 -17.73 -4.18
C TRP A 267 3.11 -17.56 -4.32
N HIS A 268 2.65 -16.87 -5.36
CA HIS A 268 1.24 -16.54 -5.56
C HIS A 268 0.29 -17.73 -5.35
N LYS A 269 0.56 -18.89 -5.99
CA LYS A 269 -0.29 -20.08 -5.84
C LYS A 269 -0.25 -20.73 -4.45
N THR A 270 0.85 -20.55 -3.74
CA THR A 270 1.06 -21.10 -2.39
C THR A 270 0.34 -20.26 -1.34
N VAL A 271 0.40 -18.93 -1.45
CA VAL A 271 -0.13 -18.01 -0.43
C VAL A 271 -1.58 -17.62 -0.67
N SER A 272 -2.07 -17.64 -1.90
CA SER A 272 -3.45 -17.25 -2.23
C SER A 272 -4.51 -18.04 -1.46
N PRO A 273 -4.41 -19.37 -1.27
CA PRO A 273 -5.38 -20.11 -0.47
C PRO A 273 -5.44 -19.65 1.00
N SER A 274 -4.29 -19.31 1.59
CA SER A 274 -4.23 -18.76 2.96
C SER A 274 -4.87 -17.37 3.03
N PHE A 275 -4.71 -16.56 1.98
CA PHE A 275 -5.38 -15.26 1.89
C PHE A 275 -6.89 -15.42 1.72
N ASP A 276 -7.34 -16.34 0.88
CA ASP A 276 -8.77 -16.62 0.71
C ASP A 276 -9.41 -17.10 2.02
N GLU A 277 -8.74 -17.95 2.79
CA GLU A 277 -9.22 -18.38 4.12
C GLU A 277 -9.29 -17.20 5.11
N PHE A 278 -8.25 -16.35 5.11
CA PHE A 278 -8.22 -15.13 5.90
C PHE A 278 -9.40 -14.18 5.55
N ILE A 279 -9.63 -13.90 4.28
CA ILE A 279 -10.76 -13.08 3.79
C ILE A 279 -12.10 -13.72 4.18
N ASN A 280 -12.23 -15.05 4.07
CA ASN A 280 -13.45 -15.75 4.44
C ASN A 280 -13.78 -15.73 5.94
N SER A 281 -12.80 -15.39 6.79
CA SER A 281 -13.00 -15.22 8.24
C SER A 281 -13.55 -13.85 8.62
N PHE A 282 -13.65 -12.91 7.67
CA PHE A 282 -14.07 -11.53 7.91
C PHE A 282 -15.50 -11.47 8.46
N VAL A 283 -15.69 -10.71 9.53
CA VAL A 283 -17.01 -10.47 10.13
C VAL A 283 -17.13 -8.99 10.47
N VAL A 284 -18.24 -8.37 10.05
CA VAL A 284 -18.65 -7.04 10.52
C VAL A 284 -19.26 -7.16 11.92
N LEU A 285 -18.81 -6.31 12.83
CA LEU A 285 -19.29 -6.20 14.20
C LEU A 285 -20.46 -5.22 14.28
N GLN A 286 -21.36 -5.45 15.24
CA GLN A 286 -22.50 -4.58 15.52
C GLN A 286 -22.14 -3.44 16.49
#